data_AF-A0A976LTY4-F1
#
_entry.id   AF-A0A976LTY4-F1
#
_cell.length_a   1.000
_cell.length_b   1.000
_cell.length_c   1.000
_cell.angle_alpha   90.00
_cell.angle_beta   90.00
_cell.angle_gamma   90.00
#
_symmetry.space_group_name_H-M   'P 1'
#
loop_
_entity.id
_entity.type
_entity.pdbx_description
1 polymer ?
#
loop_
_entity_poly.entity_id
_entity_poly.type
_entity_poly.pdbx_seq_one_letter_code
_entity_poly.pdbx_strand_id
1 'polypeptide(L)'
;MNLGNDMSIFTLISGASLPVQLVIVILLITSLFSWWYIFIKVATIKRAEKDAVDFENAFWSGGDLNKLFESLSANRRKAQGMASIFEAGFKECARHKQQTRMEMSDVMEGSQRAMRAAY
;
A
#
# COMPACT_ATOMS: atom_id res chain seq x y z
N MET A 1 -26.94 27.01 44.69
CA MET A 1 -25.72 26.19 44.86
C MET A 1 -25.71 25.14 43.77
N ASN A 2 -24.86 25.32 42.74
CA ASN A 2 -24.80 24.44 41.56
C ASN A 2 -23.86 23.24 41.82
N LEU A 3 -24.31 22.31 42.67
CA LEU A 3 -23.57 21.10 43.05
C LEU A 3 -23.20 20.18 41.86
N GLY A 4 -23.81 20.39 40.69
CA GLY A 4 -23.51 19.62 39.48
C GLY A 4 -22.27 20.10 38.70
N ASN A 5 -21.79 21.32 38.94
CA ASN A 5 -20.65 21.88 38.19
C ASN A 5 -19.29 21.56 38.84
N ASP A 6 -19.27 21.31 40.15
CA ASP A 6 -18.06 20.98 40.91
C ASP A 6 -17.60 19.52 40.71
N MET A 7 -18.48 18.64 40.22
CA MET A 7 -18.20 17.24 39.91
C MET A 7 -17.98 16.99 38.40
N SER A 8 -17.79 18.05 37.61
CA SER A 8 -17.44 17.90 36.20
C SER A 8 -15.96 17.55 36.07
N ILE A 9 -15.64 16.55 35.24
CA ILE A 9 -14.26 16.15 34.88
C ILE A 9 -13.45 17.37 34.44
N PHE A 10 -14.11 18.34 33.78
CA PHE A 10 -13.51 19.58 33.35
C PHE A 10 -13.03 20.46 34.53
N THR A 11 -13.79 20.53 35.62
CA THR A 11 -13.44 21.30 36.83
C THR A 11 -12.28 20.65 37.58
N LEU A 12 -12.25 19.30 37.64
CA LEU A 12 -11.12 18.55 38.20
C LEU A 12 -9.82 18.77 37.42
N ILE A 13 -9.89 18.82 36.09
CA ILE A 13 -8.73 19.06 35.22
C ILE A 13 -8.31 20.53 35.27
N SER A 14 -9.25 21.47 35.31
CA SER A 14 -8.97 22.90 35.39
C SER A 14 -8.42 23.33 36.76
N GLY A 15 -8.71 22.58 37.82
CA GLY A 15 -8.14 22.77 39.15
C GLY A 15 -6.82 22.01 39.39
N ALA A 16 -6.37 21.19 38.42
CA ALA A 16 -5.13 20.45 38.53
C ALA A 16 -3.90 21.35 38.34
N SER A 17 -2.75 20.90 38.83
CA SER A 17 -1.50 21.64 38.66
C SER A 17 -1.09 21.72 37.19
N LEU A 18 -0.45 22.83 36.81
CA LEU A 18 -0.03 23.14 35.45
C LEU A 18 0.76 22.00 34.75
N PRO A 19 1.68 21.27 35.43
CA PRO A 19 2.36 20.11 34.84
C PRO A 19 1.41 18.95 34.50
N VAL A 20 0.40 18.69 35.35
CA VAL A 20 -0.56 17.59 35.16
C VAL A 20 -1.44 17.86 33.94
N GLN A 21 -1.89 19.10 33.78
CA GLN A 21 -2.68 19.49 32.61
C GLN A 21 -1.89 19.31 31.31
N LEU A 22 -0.59 19.62 31.31
CA LEU A 22 0.29 19.43 30.16
C LEU A 22 0.42 17.95 29.78
N VAL A 23 0.63 17.07 30.76
CA VAL A 23 0.69 15.62 30.54
C VAL A 23 -0.62 15.10 29.93
N ILE A 24 -1.78 15.55 30.45
CA ILE A 24 -3.09 15.16 29.90
C ILE A 24 -3.23 15.58 28.43
N VAL A 25 -2.82 16.81 28.09
CA VAL A 25 -2.86 17.31 26.71
C VAL A 25 -1.96 16.48 25.79
N ILE A 26 -0.73 16.17 26.22
CA ILE A 26 0.18 15.33 25.43
C ILE A 26 -0.43 13.94 25.22
N LEU A 27 -0.95 13.31 26.27
CA LEU A 27 -1.56 11.99 26.18
C LEU A 27 -2.76 11.97 25.24
N LEU A 28 -3.62 12.99 25.28
CA LEU A 28 -4.75 13.13 24.35
C LEU A 28 -4.28 13.26 22.91
N ILE A 29 -3.30 14.13 22.65
CA ILE A 29 -2.72 14.32 21.32
C ILE A 29 -2.13 12.99 20.83
N THR A 30 -1.27 12.34 21.62
CA THR A 30 -0.66 11.04 21.26
C THR A 30 -1.71 9.96 20.99
N SER A 31 -2.79 9.92 21.78
CA SER A 31 -3.89 8.97 21.55
C SER A 31 -4.57 9.19 20.19
N LEU A 32 -4.86 10.44 19.85
CA LEU A 32 -5.45 10.80 18.54
C LEU A 32 -4.49 10.48 17.40
N PHE A 33 -3.20 10.80 17.55
CA PHE A 33 -2.16 10.47 16.57
C PHE A 33 -2.05 8.97 16.33
N SER A 34 -2.12 8.15 17.38
CA SER A 34 -2.05 6.70 17.27
C SER A 34 -3.20 6.16 16.40
N TRP A 35 -4.43 6.60 16.67
CA TRP A 35 -5.57 6.12 15.90
C TRP A 35 -5.56 6.62 14.45
N TRP A 36 -5.19 7.89 14.24
CA TRP A 36 -4.99 8.45 12.91
C TRP A 36 -3.95 7.67 12.09
N TYR A 37 -2.83 7.31 12.71
CA TYR A 37 -1.78 6.52 12.06
C TYR A 37 -2.25 5.12 11.66
N ILE A 38 -3.02 4.47 12.53
CA ILE A 38 -3.64 3.17 12.24
C ILE A 38 -4.53 3.29 10.99
N PHE A 39 -5.37 4.33 10.89
CA PHE A 39 -6.22 4.53 9.71
C PHE A 39 -5.41 4.71 8.42
N ILE A 40 -4.31 5.48 8.43
CA ILE A 40 -3.44 5.66 7.25
C ILE A 40 -2.83 4.33 6.81
N LYS A 41 -2.30 3.55 7.75
CA LYS A 41 -1.67 2.26 7.45
C LYS A 41 -2.68 1.26 6.92
N VAL A 42 -3.84 1.16 7.57
CA VAL A 42 -4.93 0.29 7.13
C VAL A 42 -5.43 0.69 5.74
N ALA A 43 -5.63 1.98 5.47
CA ALA A 43 -6.04 2.46 4.15
C ALA A 43 -5.02 2.12 3.06
N THR A 44 -3.72 2.23 3.38
CA THR A 44 -2.63 1.89 2.46
C THR A 44 -2.62 0.39 2.11
N ILE A 45 -2.76 -0.47 3.11
CA ILE A 45 -2.80 -1.93 2.93
C ILE A 45 -4.03 -2.35 2.13
N LYS A 46 -5.22 -1.84 2.50
CA LYS A 46 -6.47 -2.15 1.78
C LYS A 46 -6.44 -1.71 0.33
N ARG A 47 -5.75 -0.60 0.03
CA ARG A 47 -5.58 -0.13 -1.35
C ARG A 47 -4.68 -1.06 -2.15
N ALA A 48 -3.54 -1.47 -1.59
CA ALA A 48 -2.64 -2.42 -2.24
C ALA A 48 -3.32 -3.78 -2.48
N GLU A 49 -4.12 -4.25 -1.52
CA GLU A 49 -4.90 -5.49 -1.65
C GLU A 49 -5.94 -5.39 -2.77
N LYS A 50 -6.69 -4.27 -2.83
CA LYS A 50 -7.65 -4.03 -3.91
C LYS A 50 -6.97 -4.01 -5.28
N ASP A 51 -5.87 -3.27 -5.41
CA ASP A 51 -5.13 -3.16 -6.68
C ASP A 51 -4.61 -4.54 -7.13
N ALA A 52 -4.23 -5.42 -6.20
CA ALA A 52 -3.82 -6.79 -6.49
C ALA A 52 -4.98 -7.68 -6.97
N VAL A 53 -6.15 -7.61 -6.32
CA VAL A 53 -7.35 -8.36 -6.72
C VAL A 53 -7.85 -7.93 -8.10
N ASP A 54 -7.85 -6.62 -8.38
CA ASP A 54 -8.25 -6.09 -9.69
C ASP A 54 -7.30 -6.57 -10.80
N PHE A 55 -5.99 -6.60 -10.53
CA PHE A 55 -5.00 -7.19 -11.44
C PHE A 55 -5.22 -8.69 -11.65
N GLU A 56 -5.43 -9.45 -10.57
CA GLU A 56 -5.63 -10.90 -10.61
C GLU A 56 -6.87 -11.27 -11.44
N ASN A 57 -7.98 -10.56 -11.24
CA ASN A 57 -9.19 -10.73 -12.05
C ASN A 57 -8.92 -10.46 -13.54
N ALA A 58 -8.18 -9.40 -13.87
CA ALA A 58 -7.82 -9.09 -15.25
C ALA A 58 -6.91 -10.18 -15.85
N PHE A 59 -5.97 -10.70 -15.07
CA PHE A 59 -5.07 -11.80 -15.47
C PHE A 59 -5.83 -13.10 -15.75
N TRP A 60 -6.75 -13.51 -14.87
CA TRP A 60 -7.52 -14.76 -15.01
C TRP A 60 -8.72 -14.66 -15.95
N SER A 61 -9.16 -13.47 -16.33
CA SER A 61 -10.25 -13.27 -17.31
C SER A 61 -9.94 -13.81 -18.72
N GLY A 62 -8.72 -14.29 -18.97
CA GLY A 62 -8.47 -15.32 -19.97
C GLY A 62 -8.35 -14.86 -21.43
N GLY A 63 -8.15 -13.56 -21.71
CA GLY A 63 -8.15 -13.08 -23.10
C GLY A 63 -6.78 -12.86 -23.73
N ASP A 64 -5.96 -11.98 -23.15
CA ASP A 64 -4.85 -11.40 -23.89
C ASP A 64 -3.85 -10.72 -22.93
N LEU A 65 -2.83 -11.46 -22.49
CA LEU A 65 -1.76 -10.93 -21.64
C LEU A 65 -1.06 -9.73 -22.30
N ASN A 66 -1.05 -9.67 -23.64
CA ASN A 66 -0.56 -8.51 -24.39
C ASN A 66 -1.40 -7.26 -24.12
N LYS A 67 -2.73 -7.36 -24.09
CA LYS A 67 -3.61 -6.21 -23.76
C LYS A 67 -3.43 -5.77 -22.33
N LEU A 68 -3.24 -6.72 -21.40
CA LEU A 68 -2.94 -6.40 -20.01
C LEU A 68 -1.61 -5.64 -19.92
N PHE A 69 -0.57 -6.12 -20.58
CA PHE A 69 0.73 -5.43 -20.66
C PHE A 69 0.62 -4.04 -21.29
N GLU A 70 -0.08 -3.90 -22.41
CA GLU A 70 -0.29 -2.61 -23.09
C GLU A 70 -1.05 -1.62 -22.20
N SER A 71 -2.07 -2.09 -21.47
CA SER A 71 -2.81 -1.26 -20.51
C SER A 71 -1.95 -0.78 -19.33
N LEU A 72 -1.02 -1.63 -18.87
CA LEU A 72 -0.09 -1.31 -17.80
C LEU A 72 0.99 -0.33 -18.27
N SER A 73 1.57 -0.56 -19.45
CA SER A 73 2.58 0.33 -20.03
C SER A 73 2.00 1.68 -20.49
N ALA A 74 0.73 1.74 -20.87
CA ALA A 74 0.04 2.99 -21.21
C ALA A 74 -0.33 3.82 -19.97
N ASN A 75 -0.53 3.16 -18.82
CA ASN A 75 -0.84 3.85 -17.58
C ASN A 75 0.42 4.55 -17.04
N ARG A 76 0.44 5.89 -17.10
CA ARG A 76 1.57 6.71 -16.62
C ARG A 76 1.78 6.63 -15.10
N ARG A 77 0.84 6.03 -14.36
CA ARG A 77 1.04 5.69 -12.94
C ARG A 77 1.86 4.41 -12.88
N LYS A 78 3.08 4.52 -12.34
CA LYS A 78 4.01 3.41 -12.12
C LYS A 78 3.24 2.21 -11.56
N ALA A 79 3.26 1.08 -12.28
CA ALA A 79 2.71 -0.16 -11.78
C ALA A 79 3.31 -0.44 -10.40
N GLN A 80 2.49 -0.83 -9.42
CA GLN A 80 2.92 -1.07 -8.05
C GLN A 80 2.46 -2.47 -7.62
N GLY A 81 3.29 -3.16 -6.85
CA GLY A 81 2.99 -4.50 -6.34
C GLY A 81 3.01 -5.56 -7.45
N MET A 82 1.94 -6.33 -7.59
CA MET A 82 1.89 -7.47 -8.49
C MET A 82 1.99 -7.08 -9.97
N ALA A 83 1.45 -5.91 -10.33
CA ALA A 83 1.46 -5.40 -11.70
C ALA A 83 2.88 -5.04 -12.20
N SER A 84 3.77 -4.52 -11.33
CA SER A 84 5.15 -4.21 -11.72
C SER A 84 6.01 -5.45 -11.92
N ILE A 85 5.77 -6.48 -11.11
CA ILE A 85 6.45 -7.78 -11.26
C ILE A 85 6.04 -8.43 -12.58
N PHE A 86 4.74 -8.38 -12.92
CA PHE A 86 4.24 -8.86 -14.20
C PHE A 86 4.81 -8.07 -15.38
N GLU A 87 4.80 -6.74 -15.33
CA GLU A 87 5.36 -5.90 -16.40
C GLU A 87 6.84 -6.22 -16.65
N ALA A 88 7.64 -6.32 -15.58
CA ALA A 88 9.06 -6.64 -15.67
C ALA A 88 9.31 -8.03 -16.28
N GLY A 89 8.59 -9.05 -15.81
CA GLY A 89 8.69 -10.42 -16.31
C GLY A 89 8.19 -10.57 -17.75
N PHE A 90 7.05 -9.96 -18.08
CA PHE A 90 6.45 -10.03 -19.40
C PHE A 90 7.29 -9.28 -20.44
N LYS A 91 7.83 -8.11 -20.09
CA LYS A 91 8.74 -7.35 -20.95
C LYS A 91 9.99 -8.15 -21.30
N GLU A 92 10.57 -8.84 -20.33
CA GLU A 92 11.77 -9.66 -20.55
C GLU A 92 11.46 -10.93 -21.36
N CYS A 93 10.33 -11.59 -21.11
CA CYS A 93 9.87 -12.74 -21.89
C CYS A 93 9.55 -12.35 -23.35
N ALA A 94 8.87 -11.22 -23.56
CA ALA A 94 8.55 -10.70 -24.89
C ALA A 94 9.82 -10.32 -25.67
N ARG A 95 10.82 -9.73 -25.00
CA ARG A 95 12.13 -9.43 -25.60
C ARG A 95 12.84 -10.69 -26.10
N HIS A 96 12.79 -11.78 -25.33
CA HIS A 96 13.42 -13.05 -25.70
C HIS A 96 12.65 -13.81 -26.79
N LYS A 97 11.31 -13.71 -26.84
CA LYS A 97 10.53 -14.29 -27.94
C LYS A 97 10.84 -13.69 -29.31
N GLN A 98 11.34 -12.46 -29.39
CA GLN A 98 11.83 -11.84 -30.63
C GLN A 98 13.25 -12.30 -31.02
N GLN A 99 14.01 -12.88 -30.09
CA GLN A 99 15.36 -13.41 -30.33
C GLN A 99 15.29 -14.94 -30.42
N THR A 100 14.93 -15.45 -31.60
CA THR A 100 14.67 -16.87 -31.97
C THR A 100 15.83 -17.87 -31.72
N ARG A 101 16.86 -17.57 -30.91
CA ARG A 101 17.99 -18.48 -30.69
C ARG A 101 18.67 -18.33 -29.33
N MET A 102 17.94 -18.55 -28.25
CA MET A 102 18.55 -18.76 -26.93
C MET A 102 17.75 -19.80 -26.14
N GLU A 103 18.47 -20.65 -25.40
CA GLU A 103 17.93 -21.79 -24.64
C GLU A 103 16.85 -21.33 -23.65
N MET A 104 15.79 -22.14 -23.49
CA MET A 104 14.67 -21.86 -22.58
C MET A 104 15.13 -21.56 -21.13
N SER A 105 16.30 -22.06 -20.73
CA SER A 105 16.93 -21.80 -19.44
C SER A 105 17.32 -20.33 -19.23
N ASP A 106 17.87 -19.66 -20.25
CA ASP A 106 18.30 -18.26 -20.15
C ASP A 106 17.09 -17.32 -20.01
N VAL A 107 15.99 -17.66 -20.68
CA VAL A 107 14.72 -16.90 -20.60
C VAL A 107 14.11 -17.00 -19.19
N MET A 108 14.18 -18.18 -18.58
CA MET A 108 13.68 -18.42 -17.23
C MET A 108 14.52 -17.68 -16.17
N GLU A 109 15.85 -17.70 -16.27
CA GLU A 109 16.74 -16.96 -15.37
C GLU A 109 16.59 -15.45 -15.51
N GLY A 110 16.50 -14.93 -16.75
CA GLY A 110 16.29 -13.50 -17.01
C GLY A 110 14.98 -12.99 -16.40
N SER A 111 13.90 -13.76 -16.56
CA SER A 111 12.59 -13.45 -15.99
C SER A 111 12.61 -13.47 -14.45
N GLN A 112 13.26 -14.46 -13.84
CA GLN A 112 13.40 -14.53 -12.37
C GLN A 112 14.22 -13.36 -11.79
N ARG A 113 15.29 -12.96 -12.49
CA ARG A 113 16.12 -11.80 -12.06
C ARG A 113 15.34 -10.49 -12.15
N ALA A 114 14.58 -10.28 -13.22
CA ALA A 114 13.75 -9.08 -13.40
C ALA A 114 12.64 -8.99 -12.34
N MET A 115 11.98 -10.11 -12.03
CA MET A 115 10.97 -10.17 -10.98
C MET A 115 11.56 -9.87 -9.58
N ARG A 116 12.76 -10.37 -9.26
CA ARG A 116 13.46 -10.05 -8.00
C ARG A 116 13.89 -8.58 -7.90
N ALA A 117 14.23 -7.94 -9.02
CA ALA A 117 14.62 -6.54 -9.04
C ALA A 117 13.41 -5.57 -8.93
N ALA A 118 12.20 -6.06 -9.19
CA ALA A 118 10.96 -5.29 -9.13
C ALA A 118 10.21 -5.43 -7.79
N TYR A 119 10.62 -6.38 -6.93
CA TYR A 119 10.19 -6.52 -5.54
C TYR A 119 10.85 -5.46 -4.66
#